data_AF-A0A1X1QFL3-F1
#
_entry.id   AF-A0A1X1QFL3-F1
#
_cell.length_a   1.000
_cell.length_b   1.000
_cell.length_c   1.000
_cell.angle_alpha   90.00
_cell.angle_beta   90.00
_cell.angle_gamma   90.00
#
_symmetry.space_group_name_H-M   'P 1'
#
loop_
_entity.id
_entity.type
_entity.pdbx_description
1 polymer ?
#
loop_
_entity_poly.entity_id
_entity_poly.type
_entity_poly.pdbx_seq_one_letter_code
_entity_poly.pdbx_strand_id
1 'polypeptide(L)'
;MSVELELAVNNWASAWVAQDFDKYLQSYSTALILPPNLEFSQWKVSRKKKLSKPKFIEVLLSDVKVVLNSNNEAVVRFVQRYRSNT
;
A
#
# COMPACT_ATOMS: atom_id res chain seq x y z
N MET A 1 17.60 -2.67 9.03
CA MET A 1 17.37 -1.83 7.82
C MET A 1 16.44 -2.53 6.83
N SER A 2 16.74 -3.72 6.28
CA SER A 2 15.77 -4.45 5.42
C SER A 2 14.50 -4.88 6.16
N VAL A 3 14.62 -5.37 7.40
CA VAL A 3 13.50 -5.80 8.24
C VAL A 3 12.45 -4.70 8.46
N GLU A 4 12.88 -3.45 8.64
CA GLU A 4 11.96 -2.32 8.86
C GLU A 4 11.14 -1.99 7.61
N LEU A 5 11.76 -2.10 6.42
CA LEU A 5 11.09 -1.89 5.14
C LEU A 5 10.11 -3.03 4.82
N GLU A 6 10.48 -4.27 5.15
CA GLU A 6 9.58 -5.42 5.07
C GLU A 6 8.39 -5.26 6.02
N LEU A 7 8.62 -4.80 7.24
CA LEU A 7 7.56 -4.49 8.20
C LEU A 7 6.64 -3.39 7.69
N ALA A 8 7.18 -2.31 7.11
CA ALA A 8 6.38 -1.23 6.54
C ALA A 8 5.43 -1.73 5.44
N VAL A 9 5.94 -2.57 4.53
CA VAL A 9 5.12 -3.16 3.46
C VAL A 9 4.09 -4.17 3.99
N ASN A 10 4.44 -4.97 5.00
CA ASN A 10 3.49 -5.87 5.65
C ASN A 10 2.40 -5.13 6.43
N ASN A 11 2.73 -4.01 7.07
CA ASN A 11 1.76 -3.14 7.75
C ASN A 11 0.78 -2.50 6.75
N TRP A 12 1.29 -2.02 5.61
CA TRP A 12 0.47 -1.55 4.50
C TRP A 12 -0.52 -2.62 4.00
N ALA A 13 -0.03 -3.85 3.77
CA ALA A 13 -0.87 -4.96 3.33
C ALA A 13 -1.91 -5.35 4.40
N SER A 14 -1.51 -5.36 5.68
CA SER A 14 -2.40 -5.68 6.80
C SER A 14 -3.51 -4.64 6.96
N ALA A 15 -3.20 -3.35 6.83
CA ALA A 15 -4.20 -2.28 6.84
C ALA A 15 -5.17 -2.41 5.66
N TRP A 16 -4.68 -2.82 4.49
CA TRP A 16 -5.51 -3.06 3.32
C TRP A 16 -6.48 -4.24 3.53
N VAL A 17 -5.98 -5.37 4.04
CA VAL A 17 -6.80 -6.55 4.40
C VAL A 17 -7.87 -6.21 5.43
N ALA A 18 -7.49 -5.45 6.46
CA ALA A 18 -8.40 -5.00 7.51
C ALA A 18 -9.42 -3.94 7.03
N GLN A 19 -9.30 -3.44 5.79
CA GLN A 19 -10.07 -2.32 5.27
C GLN A 19 -9.98 -1.07 6.19
N ASP A 20 -8.85 -0.91 6.89
CA ASP A 20 -8.54 0.21 7.76
C ASP A 20 -7.93 1.35 6.91
N PHE A 21 -8.80 2.21 6.40
CA PHE A 21 -8.38 3.28 5.47
C PHE A 21 -7.38 4.25 6.08
N ASP A 22 -7.49 4.55 7.37
CA ASP A 22 -6.64 5.55 8.01
C ASP A 22 -5.21 5.01 8.19
N LYS A 23 -5.05 3.75 8.64
CA LYS A 23 -3.72 3.11 8.67
C LYS A 23 -3.15 2.86 7.28
N TYR A 24 -4.00 2.49 6.33
CA TYR A 24 -3.60 2.31 4.94
C TYR A 24 -3.04 3.61 4.36
N LEU A 25 -3.71 4.75 4.61
CA LEU A 25 -3.28 6.06 4.13
C LEU A 25 -1.95 6.51 4.72
N GLN A 26 -1.66 6.16 5.99
CA GLN A 26 -0.39 6.49 6.65
C GLN A 26 0.83 5.83 5.98
N SER A 27 0.62 4.81 5.14
CA SER A 27 1.70 4.19 4.36
C SER A 27 2.12 5.03 3.15
N TYR A 28 1.40 6.11 2.83
CA TYR A 28 1.68 6.97 1.69
C TYR A 28 2.31 8.29 2.12
N SER A 29 3.39 8.68 1.45
CA SER A 29 4.01 9.99 1.64
C SER A 29 3.09 11.12 1.19
N THR A 30 3.21 12.28 1.83
CA THR A 30 2.57 13.54 1.38
C THR A 30 3.12 14.02 0.03
N ALA A 31 4.31 13.54 -0.37
CA ALA A 31 4.93 13.80 -1.66
C ALA A 31 4.63 12.70 -2.70
N LEU A 32 3.55 11.94 -2.53
CA LEU A 32 3.11 10.93 -3.49
C LEU A 32 2.93 11.54 -4.88
N ILE A 33 3.63 10.99 -5.87
CA ILE A 33 3.47 11.38 -7.28
C ILE A 33 2.18 10.75 -7.82
N LEU A 34 1.24 11.59 -8.23
CA LEU A 34 -0.02 11.18 -8.87
C LEU A 34 0.00 11.52 -10.37
N PRO A 35 -0.84 10.87 -11.18
CA PRO A 35 -1.05 11.30 -12.57
C PRO A 35 -1.39 12.79 -12.64
N PRO A 36 -0.95 13.53 -13.69
CA PRO A 36 -1.05 14.98 -13.76
C PRO A 36 -2.45 15.58 -13.54
N ASN A 37 -3.50 14.80 -13.83
CA ASN A 37 -4.91 15.23 -13.73
C ASN A 37 -5.63 14.59 -12.54
N LEU A 38 -4.91 14.14 -11.52
CA LEU A 38 -5.49 13.51 -10.33
C LEU A 38 -5.01 14.22 -9.06
N GLU A 39 -5.93 14.96 -8.44
CA GLU A 39 -5.68 15.61 -7.15
C GLU A 39 -5.56 14.59 -6.03
N PHE A 40 -4.75 14.89 -5.01
CA PHE A 40 -4.57 14.01 -3.85
C PHE A 40 -5.89 13.74 -3.10
N SER A 41 -6.77 14.74 -3.01
CA SER A 41 -8.10 14.61 -2.41
C SER A 41 -8.98 13.62 -3.18
N GLN A 42 -8.98 13.71 -4.52
CA GLN A 42 -9.73 12.82 -5.41
C GLN A 42 -9.18 11.39 -5.34
N TRP A 43 -7.85 11.24 -5.32
CA TRP A 43 -7.20 9.95 -5.15
C TRP A 43 -7.61 9.30 -3.81
N LYS A 44 -7.59 10.05 -2.70
CA LYS A 44 -8.03 9.56 -1.38
C LYS A 44 -9.47 9.05 -1.41
N VAL A 45 -10.39 9.83 -1.97
CA VAL A 45 -11.82 9.45 -2.07
C VAL A 45 -11.97 8.18 -2.90
N SER A 46 -11.31 8.10 -4.06
CA SER A 46 -11.33 6.92 -4.93
C SER A 46 -10.78 5.67 -4.22
N ARG A 47 -9.65 5.81 -3.51
CA ARG A 47 -9.04 4.72 -2.74
C ARG A 47 -9.93 4.25 -1.60
N LYS A 48 -10.49 5.17 -0.82
CA LYS A 48 -11.42 4.85 0.27
C LYS A 48 -12.60 4.04 -0.24
N LYS A 49 -13.21 4.47 -1.36
CA LYS A 49 -14.32 3.76 -1.99
C LYS A 49 -13.93 2.35 -2.46
N LYS A 50 -12.77 2.20 -3.10
CA LYS A 50 -12.29 0.88 -3.57
C LYS A 50 -12.00 -0.08 -2.42
N LEU A 51 -11.42 0.43 -1.34
CA LEU A 51 -11.06 -0.35 -0.17
C LEU A 51 -12.30 -0.71 0.66
N SER A 52 -13.33 0.15 0.74
CA SER A 52 -14.55 -0.11 1.53
C SER A 52 -15.66 -0.85 0.78
N LYS A 53 -15.60 -0.94 -0.55
CA LYS A 53 -16.64 -1.59 -1.37
C LYS A 53 -16.74 -3.12 -1.17
N PRO A 54 -15.65 -3.90 -1.20
CA PRO A 54 -15.74 -5.34 -0.98
C PRO A 54 -16.11 -5.66 0.47
N LYS A 55 -16.72 -6.84 0.68
CA LYS A 55 -17.00 -7.40 2.00
C LYS A 55 -15.75 -7.98 2.67
N PHE A 56 -14.77 -8.38 1.87
CA PHE A 56 -13.47 -8.82 2.35
C PHE A 56 -12.37 -8.47 1.35
N ILE A 57 -11.16 -8.29 1.85
CA ILE A 57 -9.95 -8.17 1.05
C ILE A 57 -8.92 -9.15 1.61
N GLU A 58 -8.28 -9.90 0.72
CA GLU A 58 -7.12 -10.72 1.01
C GLU A 58 -5.95 -10.23 0.17
N VAL A 59 -4.85 -9.90 0.85
CA VAL A 59 -3.57 -9.53 0.25
C VAL A 59 -2.51 -10.41 0.89
N LEU A 60 -1.90 -11.28 0.10
CA LEU A 60 -0.78 -12.11 0.54
C LEU A 60 0.45 -11.70 -0.24
N LEU A 61 1.51 -11.33 0.49
CA LEU A 61 2.80 -10.97 -0.07
C LEU A 61 3.76 -12.15 0.05
N SER A 62 4.57 -12.35 -0.99
CA SER A 62 5.59 -13.40 -1.05
C SER A 62 6.77 -12.92 -1.89
N ASP A 63 7.92 -13.59 -1.80
CA ASP A 63 9.16 -13.20 -2.50
C ASP A 63 9.50 -11.71 -2.31
N VAL A 64 9.42 -11.22 -1.07
CA VAL A 64 9.71 -9.82 -0.74
C VAL A 64 11.23 -9.60 -0.84
N LYS A 65 11.61 -8.63 -1.68
CA LYS A 65 13.00 -8.26 -1.96
C LYS A 65 13.16 -6.76 -1.78
N VAL A 66 14.12 -6.36 -0.96
CA VAL A 66 14.45 -4.96 -0.69
C VAL A 66 15.75 -4.60 -1.41
N VAL A 67 15.73 -3.52 -2.18
CA VAL A 67 16.90 -2.93 -2.83
C VAL A 67 17.07 -1.50 -2.31
N LEU A 68 18.18 -1.21 -1.65
CA LEU A 68 18.50 0.15 -1.22
C LEU A 68 19.10 0.93 -2.39
N ASN A 69 18.47 2.03 -2.79
CA ASN A 69 18.99 2.92 -3.83
C ASN A 69 19.90 4.00 -3.23
N SER A 70 19.59 4.44 -2.00
CA SER A 70 20.38 5.40 -1.22
C SER A 70 20.08 5.24 0.27
N ASN A 71 20.67 6.08 1.12
CA ASN A 71 20.43 6.05 2.57
C ASN A 71 18.96 6.34 2.94
N ASN A 72 18.21 7.04 2.07
CA ASN A 72 16.84 7.47 2.34
C ASN A 72 15.83 6.93 1.31
N GLU A 73 16.27 6.02 0.43
CA GLU A 73 15.43 5.48 -0.64
C GLU A 73 15.66 4.00 -0.82
N ALA A 74 14.56 3.24 -0.84
CA ALA A 74 14.56 1.82 -1.10
C ALA A 74 13.41 1.44 -2.05
N VAL A 75 13.66 0.43 -2.86
CA VAL A 75 12.68 -0.22 -3.72
C VAL A 75 12.38 -1.60 -3.15
N VAL A 76 11.11 -1.83 -2.80
CA VAL A 76 10.63 -3.15 -2.38
C VAL A 76 9.88 -3.80 -3.54
N ARG A 77 10.26 -5.02 -3.91
CA ARG A 77 9.60 -5.86 -4.92
C ARG A 77 9.02 -7.07 -4.23
N PHE A 78 7.82 -7.47 -4.61
CA PHE A 78 7.15 -8.65 -4.05
C PHE A 78 6.12 -9.21 -5.03
N VAL A 79 5.77 -10.47 -4.85
CA VAL A 79 4.62 -11.11 -5.49
C VAL A 79 3.39 -10.92 -4.60
N GLN A 80 2.35 -10.32 -5.17
CA GLN A 80 1.06 -10.10 -4.50
C GLN A 80 0.00 -11.06 -5.04
N ARG A 81 -0.61 -11.85 -4.14
CA ARG A 81 -1.88 -12.52 -4.41
C ARG A 81 -3.01 -11.68 -3.81
N TYR A 82 -3.97 -11.30 -4.65
CA TYR A 82 -5.13 -10.50 -4.25
C TYR A 82 -6.41 -11.29 -4.47
N ARG A 83 -7.32 -11.26 -3.49
CA ARG A 83 -8.68 -11.79 -3.61
C ARG A 83 -9.67 -10.88 -2.91
N SER A 84 -10.81 -10.63 -3.54
CA SER A 84 -11.96 -9.96 -2.94
C SER A 84 -13.25 -10.47 -3.60
N ASN A 85 -14.40 -10.04 -3.10
CA ASN A 85 -15.71 -10.43 -3.63
C ASN A 85 -16.33 -9.37 -4.58
N THR A 86 -15.50 -8.54 -5.21
CA THR A 86 -15.93 -7.46 -6.12
C THR A 86 -15.43 -7.63 -7.52
#